data_AF-I4B192-F1
#
_entry.id   AF-I4B192-F1
#
_cell.length_a   1.000
_cell.length_b   1.000
_cell.length_c   1.000
_cell.angle_alpha   90.00
_cell.angle_beta   90.00
_cell.angle_gamma   90.00
#
_symmetry.space_group_name_H-M   'P 1'
#
loop_
_entity.id
_entity.type
_entity.pdbx_description
1 polymer ?
#
loop_
_entity_poly.entity_id
_entity_poly.type
_entity_poly.pdbx_seq_one_letter_code
_entity_poly.pdbx_strand_id
1 'polypeptide(L)'
;MQQVYFSRLGMPDNIEEVETVEFVIRWEVSYNEGDHDRIDAASYDEIKELLAKKLEVLLKDKGADIARILQSSVHHKTKYEPFVSEISGEYKAVLYKLL
;
A
#
# COMPACT_ATOMS: atom_id res chain seq x y z
N MET A 1 16.46 -7.93 4.83
CA MET A 1 15.30 -7.19 4.29
C MET A 1 14.26 -7.15 5.39
N GLN A 2 14.11 -5.99 6.03
CA GLN A 2 13.35 -5.82 7.28
C GLN A 2 11.94 -5.33 6.94
N GLN A 3 10.91 -5.99 7.47
CA GLN A 3 9.50 -5.65 7.25
C GLN A 3 9.19 -4.26 7.83
N VAL A 4 8.81 -3.30 6.98
CA VAL A 4 8.44 -1.93 7.42
C VAL A 4 6.92 -1.80 7.45
N TYR A 5 6.29 -2.53 8.38
CA TYR A 5 4.87 -2.38 8.69
C TYR A 5 4.69 -2.44 10.20
N PHE A 6 4.44 -1.30 10.83
CA PHE A 6 4.07 -1.28 12.24
C PHE A 6 2.58 -0.92 12.38
N SER A 7 1.78 -1.90 12.81
CA SER A 7 0.58 -1.58 13.57
C SER A 7 1.02 -0.98 14.93
N ARG A 8 0.10 -0.31 15.63
CA ARG A 8 0.30 0.43 16.90
C ARG A 8 1.12 -0.32 17.99
N LEU A 9 1.32 -1.62 17.86
CA LEU A 9 1.93 -2.55 18.82
C LEU A 9 3.44 -2.82 18.63
N GLY A 10 4.16 -2.07 17.80
CA GLY A 10 5.60 -2.31 17.59
C GLY A 10 6.43 -1.08 17.23
N MET A 11 5.92 0.13 17.46
CA MET A 11 6.71 1.34 17.16
C MET A 11 7.86 1.49 18.16
N PRO A 12 9.09 1.76 17.71
CA PRO A 12 10.20 2.09 18.60
C PRO A 12 9.91 3.40 19.35
N ASP A 13 10.36 3.49 20.60
CA ASP A 13 10.15 4.70 21.43
C ASP A 13 11.01 5.90 20.97
N ASN A 14 12.03 5.65 20.14
CA ASN A 14 13.02 6.64 19.69
C ASN A 14 12.76 7.09 18.25
N ILE A 15 11.57 7.64 17.99
CA ILE A 15 11.17 8.09 16.66
C ILE A 15 10.80 9.57 16.64
N GLU A 16 11.16 10.24 15.54
CA GLU A 16 10.74 11.60 15.23
C GLU A 16 9.86 11.58 13.98
N GLU A 17 8.74 12.31 13.98
CA GLU A 17 7.89 12.46 12.81
C GLU A 17 8.57 13.36 11.78
N VAL A 18 8.71 12.85 10.55
CA VAL A 18 9.28 13.59 9.42
C VAL A 18 8.18 14.32 8.65
N GLU A 19 7.15 13.58 8.23
CA GLU A 19 6.09 14.10 7.37
C GLU A 19 4.88 13.15 7.36
N THR A 20 3.69 13.70 7.10
CA THR A 20 2.51 12.92 6.72
C THR A 20 2.30 13.01 5.21
N VAL A 21 2.21 11.85 4.54
CA VAL A 21 2.06 11.74 3.08
C VAL A 21 0.76 11.04 2.71
N GLU A 22 0.16 11.47 1.61
CA GLU A 22 -1.00 10.83 1.00
C GLU A 22 -0.63 10.38 -0.42
N PHE A 23 -0.97 9.14 -0.77
CA PHE A 23 -0.64 8.57 -2.07
C PHE A 23 -1.67 7.55 -2.55
N VAL A 24 -1.70 7.37 -3.86
CA VAL A 24 -2.59 6.40 -4.53
C VAL A 24 -1.73 5.37 -5.26
N ILE A 25 -2.10 4.10 -5.13
CA ILE A 25 -1.57 2.99 -5.90
C ILE A 25 -2.68 2.53 -6.83
N ARG A 26 -2.38 2.42 -8.13
CA ARG A 26 -3.32 1.91 -9.14
C ARG A 26 -2.67 0.75 -9.87
N TRP A 27 -3.42 -0.32 -10.06
CA TRP A 27 -3.01 -1.44 -10.91
C TRP A 27 -4.24 -2.07 -11.55
N GLU A 28 -4.00 -2.87 -12.59
CA GLU A 28 -5.04 -3.53 -13.34
C GLU A 28 -4.86 -5.04 -13.19
N VAL A 29 -5.92 -5.74 -12.83
CA VAL A 29 -5.95 -7.19 -12.74
C VAL A 29 -6.82 -7.71 -13.86
N SER A 30 -6.22 -8.52 -14.74
CA SER A 30 -6.93 -9.27 -15.76
C SER A 30 -7.37 -10.62 -15.19
N TYR A 31 -8.61 -11.03 -15.45
CA TYR A 31 -9.16 -12.30 -15.00
C TYR A 31 -9.80 -13.07 -16.15
N ASN A 32 -10.11 -14.35 -15.96
CA ASN A 32 -10.88 -15.13 -16.94
C ASN A 32 -12.37 -15.09 -16.59
N GLU A 33 -13.21 -15.39 -17.59
CA GLU A 33 -14.65 -15.55 -17.40
C GLU A 33 -14.93 -16.59 -16.28
N GLY A 34 -15.63 -16.17 -15.22
CA GLY A 34 -15.98 -17.02 -14.08
C GLY A 34 -15.00 -17.00 -12.89
N ASP A 35 -13.85 -16.33 -12.98
CA ASP A 35 -12.84 -16.25 -11.90
C ASP A 35 -12.99 -15.01 -10.99
N HIS A 36 -14.16 -14.33 -11.03
CA HIS A 36 -14.36 -13.04 -10.34
C HIS A 36 -14.09 -13.10 -8.82
N ASP A 37 -14.49 -14.20 -8.16
CA ASP A 37 -14.29 -14.38 -6.71
C ASP A 37 -12.81 -14.62 -6.33
N ARG A 38 -11.95 -14.99 -7.28
CA ARG A 38 -10.52 -15.22 -7.04
C ARG A 38 -9.69 -13.93 -7.15
N ILE A 39 -10.28 -12.88 -7.72
CA ILE A 39 -9.65 -11.57 -7.87
C ILE A 39 -9.37 -10.97 -6.50
N ASP A 40 -10.32 -11.05 -5.56
CA ASP A 40 -10.19 -10.36 -4.27
C ASP A 40 -8.95 -10.82 -3.51
N ALA A 41 -8.75 -12.14 -3.36
CA ALA A 41 -7.62 -12.68 -2.60
C ALA A 41 -6.25 -12.39 -3.27
N ALA A 42 -6.13 -12.58 -4.58
CA ALA A 42 -4.89 -12.32 -5.31
C ALA A 42 -4.56 -10.81 -5.34
N SER A 43 -5.57 -9.96 -5.48
CA SER A 43 -5.42 -8.51 -5.45
C SER A 43 -4.92 -7.99 -4.11
N TYR A 44 -5.29 -8.67 -2.99
CA TYR A 44 -4.80 -8.32 -1.66
C TYR A 44 -3.32 -8.62 -1.42
N ASP A 45 -2.73 -9.59 -2.11
CA ASP A 45 -1.29 -9.84 -2.00
C ASP A 45 -0.51 -8.92 -2.94
N GLU A 46 -1.00 -8.70 -4.15
CA GLU A 46 -0.40 -7.77 -5.11
C GLU A 46 -0.37 -6.32 -4.57
N ILE A 47 -1.46 -5.87 -3.94
CA ILE A 47 -1.51 -4.53 -3.33
C ILE A 47 -0.49 -4.38 -2.18
N LYS A 48 -0.20 -5.44 -1.42
CA LYS A 48 0.81 -5.39 -0.35
C LYS A 48 2.20 -5.24 -0.94
N GLU A 49 2.52 -5.95 -2.01
CA GLU A 49 3.82 -5.81 -2.69
C GLU A 49 3.99 -4.42 -3.30
N LEU A 50 2.95 -3.90 -3.97
CA LEU A 50 2.95 -2.55 -4.53
C LEU A 50 3.08 -1.50 -3.43
N LEU A 51 2.39 -1.69 -2.30
CA LEU A 51 2.50 -0.83 -1.13
C LEU A 51 3.92 -0.85 -0.55
N ALA A 52 4.53 -2.03 -0.40
CA ALA A 52 5.88 -2.17 0.11
C ALA A 52 6.89 -1.40 -0.76
N LYS A 53 6.82 -1.59 -2.08
CA LYS A 53 7.67 -0.88 -3.05
C LYS A 53 7.45 0.63 -2.98
N LYS A 54 6.19 1.08 -2.89
CA LYS A 54 5.87 2.51 -2.82
C LYS A 54 6.41 3.14 -1.55
N LEU A 55 6.28 2.47 -0.41
CA LEU A 55 6.82 2.93 0.87
C LEU A 55 8.34 2.95 0.87
N GLU A 56 9.01 1.95 0.30
CA GLU A 56 10.48 1.92 0.20
C GLU A 56 11.01 3.14 -0.55
N VAL A 57 10.38 3.48 -1.69
CA VAL A 57 10.73 4.69 -2.45
C VAL A 57 10.47 5.96 -1.63
N LEU A 58 9.30 6.07 -0.99
CA LEU A 58 8.95 7.24 -0.18
C LEU A 58 9.91 7.45 1.00
N LEU A 59 10.26 6.37 1.70
CA LEU A 59 11.19 6.40 2.83
C LEU A 59 12.57 6.89 2.38
N LYS A 60 13.07 6.35 1.27
CA LYS A 60 14.34 6.76 0.67
C LYS A 60 14.32 8.23 0.24
N ASP A 61 13.27 8.64 -0.47
CA ASP A 61 13.15 10.00 -1.01
C ASP A 61 13.02 11.06 0.10
N LYS A 62 12.37 10.71 1.21
CA LYS A 62 12.14 11.62 2.35
C LYS A 62 13.18 11.48 3.46
N GLY A 63 14.13 10.56 3.34
CA GLY A 63 15.14 10.30 4.36
C GLY A 63 14.55 9.83 5.69
N ALA A 64 13.47 9.05 5.62
CA ALA A 64 12.77 8.45 6.74
C ALA A 64 13.08 6.94 6.82
N ASP A 65 12.93 6.36 8.00
CA ASP A 65 13.26 4.95 8.27
C ASP A 65 12.00 4.09 8.40
N ILE A 66 10.89 4.68 8.84
CA ILE A 66 9.66 3.96 9.17
C ILE A 66 8.45 4.66 8.56
N ALA A 67 7.54 3.88 7.99
CA ALA A 67 6.23 4.36 7.55
C ALA A 67 5.12 3.70 8.35
N ARG A 68 4.11 4.49 8.74
CA ARG A 68 2.88 4.02 9.39
C ARG A 68 1.68 4.42 8.57
N ILE A 69 0.95 3.43 8.06
CA ILE A 69 -0.34 3.67 7.42
C ILE A 69 -1.37 4.06 8.49
N LEU A 70 -1.92 5.27 8.38
CA LEU A 70 -3.02 5.75 9.21
C LEU A 70 -4.38 5.38 8.62
N GLN A 71 -4.50 5.44 7.30
CA GLN A 71 -5.73 5.19 6.57
C GLN A 71 -5.40 4.44 5.28
N SER A 72 -6.26 3.48 4.94
CA SER A 72 -6.22 2.74 3.69
C SER A 72 -7.66 2.54 3.20
N SER A 73 -7.94 2.89 1.96
CA SER A 73 -9.16 2.50 1.25
C SER A 73 -8.79 1.81 -0.05
N VAL A 74 -9.49 0.73 -0.39
CA VAL A 74 -9.31 0.02 -1.66
C VAL A 74 -10.61 0.07 -2.44
N HIS A 75 -10.54 0.57 -3.65
CA HIS A 75 -11.67 0.74 -4.55
C HIS A 75 -11.48 -0.13 -5.79
N HIS A 76 -12.52 -0.86 -6.16
CA HIS A 76 -12.53 -1.73 -7.32
C HIS A 76 -13.41 -1.09 -8.39
N LYS A 77 -12.87 -0.94 -9.60
CA LYS A 77 -13.59 -0.44 -10.76
C LYS A 77 -13.46 -1.44 -11.90
N THR A 78 -14.49 -2.26 -12.07
CA THR A 78 -14.57 -3.20 -13.19
C THR A 78 -14.72 -2.42 -14.51
N LYS A 79 -13.80 -2.63 -15.46
CA LYS A 79 -13.92 -2.16 -16.85
C LYS A 79 -14.48 -3.32 -17.68
N TYR A 80 -15.64 -3.12 -18.30
CA TYR A 80 -16.44 -4.18 -18.94
C TYR A 80 -15.96 -4.67 -20.32
N GLU A 81 -14.66 -4.66 -20.64
CA GLU A 81 -14.17 -5.29 -21.88
C GLU A 81 -12.76 -5.95 -21.73
N PRO A 82 -12.65 -7.29 -21.87
CA PRO A 82 -13.63 -8.28 -21.47
C PRO A 82 -13.50 -8.67 -19.98
N PHE A 83 -12.34 -8.48 -19.33
CA PHE A 83 -12.13 -8.95 -17.95
C PHE A 83 -10.99 -8.20 -17.23
N VAL A 84 -11.04 -6.87 -17.21
CA VAL A 84 -10.04 -6.04 -16.51
C VAL A 84 -10.68 -5.29 -15.37
N SER A 85 -10.17 -5.47 -14.16
CA SER A 85 -10.53 -4.67 -12.99
C SER A 85 -9.41 -3.70 -12.69
N GLU A 86 -9.73 -2.40 -12.71
CA GLU A 86 -8.84 -1.37 -12.17
C GLU A 86 -9.03 -1.32 -10.67
N ILE A 87 -7.96 -1.49 -9.92
CA ILE A 87 -7.97 -1.41 -8.46
C ILE A 87 -7.16 -0.20 -8.04
N SER A 88 -7.73 0.61 -7.15
CA SER A 88 -7.10 1.81 -6.62
C SER A 88 -7.04 1.72 -5.10
N GLY A 89 -5.83 1.74 -4.54
CA GLY A 89 -5.59 1.86 -3.11
C GLY A 89 -5.21 3.30 -2.75
N GLU A 90 -5.99 3.94 -1.90
CA GLU A 90 -5.73 5.27 -1.35
C GLU A 90 -5.16 5.14 0.07
N TYR A 91 -4.01 5.76 0.30
CA TYR A 91 -3.26 5.61 1.54
C TYR A 91 -2.87 6.96 2.14
N LYS A 92 -2.93 7.01 3.47
CA LYS A 92 -2.32 8.07 4.27
C LYS A 92 -1.29 7.44 5.19
N ALA A 93 -0.05 7.92 5.13
CA ALA A 93 1.05 7.41 5.94
C ALA A 93 1.76 8.53 6.70
N VAL A 94 2.19 8.26 7.93
CA VAL A 94 3.17 9.09 8.62
C VAL A 94 4.55 8.45 8.47
N LEU A 95 5.53 9.26 8.11
CA LEU A 95 6.92 8.88 7.97
C LEU A 95 7.67 9.31 9.24
N TYR A 96 8.50 8.42 9.75
CA TYR A 96 9.30 8.64 10.95
C TYR A 96 10.77 8.37 10.67
N LYS A 97 11.63 9.06 11.42
CA LYS A 97 13.07 8.83 11.48
C LYS A 97 13.44 8.24 12.83
N LEU A 98 14.38 7.31 12.84
CA LEU A 98 14.95 6.78 14.08
C LEU A 98 16.00 7.76 14.63
N LEU A 99 15.92 8.02 15.93
CA LEU A 99 16.87 8.85 16.67
C LEU A 99 18.07 8.04 17.18
#